data_AF-A0A496S3A5-F1
#
_entry.id   AF-A0A496S3A5-F1
#
_cell.length_a   1.000
_cell.length_b   1.000
_cell.length_c   1.000
_cell.angle_alpha   90.00
_cell.angle_beta   90.00
_cell.angle_gamma   90.00
#
_symmetry.space_group_name_H-M   'P 1'
#
loop_
_entity.id
_entity.type
_entity.pdbx_description
1 polymer ?
#
loop_
_entity_poly.entity_id
_entity_poly.type
_entity_poly.pdbx_seq_one_letter_code
_entity_poly.pdbx_strand_id
1 'polypeptide(L)'
;MFKRSLTLLEILVGLCVASIILFSLVISFSSFTRAVSKVRRYCQAMFIGGELFFETSKNLSKKFSFSQEKVPFNKDFSFRREIEKTEGIFRVGVEIFWKEANQERNFYLVSYVKRKQ
;
A
#
# COMPACT_ATOMS: atom_id res chain seq x y z
N MET A 1 -47.57 32.91 11.84
CA MET A 1 -46.43 32.27 11.14
C MET A 1 -45.83 33.29 10.18
N PHE A 2 -44.66 33.86 10.49
CA PHE A 2 -43.98 34.78 9.58
C PHE A 2 -43.40 33.99 8.40
N LYS A 3 -44.00 34.13 7.20
CA LYS A 3 -43.33 33.75 5.95
C LYS A 3 -42.22 34.76 5.69
N ARG A 4 -41.00 34.48 6.15
CA ARG A 4 -39.82 35.22 5.71
C ARG A 4 -39.61 34.92 4.22
N SER A 5 -39.90 35.88 3.36
CA SER A 5 -39.50 35.84 1.95
C SER A 5 -38.00 36.10 1.88
N LEU A 6 -37.22 35.07 1.56
CA LEU A 6 -35.80 35.23 1.29
C LEU A 6 -35.63 36.15 0.08
N THR A 7 -34.80 37.16 0.23
CA THR A 7 -34.41 38.03 -0.88
C THR A 7 -33.56 37.22 -1.86
N LEU A 8 -33.58 37.60 -3.14
CA LEU A 8 -32.81 36.93 -4.19
C LEU A 8 -31.31 36.89 -3.86
N LEU A 9 -30.82 37.91 -3.15
CA LEU A 9 -29.44 38.01 -2.67
C LEU A 9 -29.11 36.95 -1.61
N GLU A 10 -29.99 36.70 -0.65
CA GLU A 10 -29.78 35.68 0.39
C GLU A 10 -29.73 34.27 -0.19
N ILE A 11 -30.55 34.00 -1.23
CA ILE A 11 -30.51 32.74 -1.97
C ILE A 11 -29.17 32.59 -2.69
N LEU A 12 -28.69 33.66 -3.33
CA LEU A 12 -27.42 33.65 -4.05
C LEU A 12 -26.23 33.41 -3.11
N VAL A 13 -26.20 34.10 -1.96
CA VAL A 13 -25.18 33.89 -0.92
C VAL A 13 -25.24 32.48 -0.36
N GLY A 14 -26.44 31.95 -0.10
CA GLY A 14 -26.63 30.57 0.36
C GLY A 14 -26.09 29.53 -0.63
N LEU A 15 -26.33 29.73 -1.93
CA LEU A 15 -25.79 28.86 -2.99
C LEU A 15 -24.26 28.95 -3.10
N CYS A 16 -23.67 30.13 -2.95
CA CYS A 16 -22.22 30.30 -2.94
C CYS A 16 -21.56 29.61 -1.73
N VAL A 17 -22.14 29.72 -0.54
CA VAL A 17 -21.61 29.03 0.65
C VAL A 17 -21.78 27.51 0.49
N ALA A 18 -22.92 27.05 0.00
CA ALA A 18 -23.17 25.64 -0.25
C ALA A 18 -22.18 25.04 -1.26
N SER A 19 -21.82 25.77 -2.32
CA SER A 19 -20.86 25.29 -3.33
C SER A 19 -19.45 25.15 -2.77
N ILE A 20 -19.00 26.10 -1.94
CA ILE A 20 -17.69 26.04 -1.26
C ILE A 20 -17.62 24.84 -0.29
N ILE A 21 -18.69 24.63 0.49
CA ILE A 21 -18.79 23.50 1.42
C ILE A 21 -18.76 22.17 0.65
N LEU A 22 -19.54 22.06 -0.44
CA LEU A 22 -19.59 20.87 -1.26
C LEU A 22 -18.22 20.54 -1.87
N PHE A 23 -17.52 21.55 -2.39
CA PHE A 23 -16.17 21.40 -2.94
C PHE A 23 -15.19 20.89 -1.88
N SER A 24 -15.24 21.47 -0.68
CA SER A 24 -14.38 21.06 0.46
C SER A 24 -14.66 19.63 0.91
N LEU A 25 -15.93 19.21 0.93
CA LEU A 25 -16.34 17.83 1.24
C LEU A 25 -15.82 16.84 0.19
N VAL A 26 -15.92 17.17 -1.09
CA VAL A 26 -15.40 16.34 -2.19
C VAL A 26 -13.89 16.14 -2.08
N ILE A 27 -13.14 17.21 -1.79
CA ILE A 27 -11.68 17.13 -1.58
C ILE A 27 -11.36 16.25 -0.37
N SER A 28 -12.08 16.45 0.74
CA SER A 28 -11.86 15.69 1.97
C SER A 28 -12.15 14.20 1.78
N PHE A 29 -13.25 13.88 1.08
CA PHE A 29 -13.60 12.50 0.76
C PHE A 29 -12.60 11.86 -0.22
N SER A 30 -12.14 12.61 -1.23
CA SER A 30 -11.08 12.16 -2.13
C SER A 30 -9.77 11.88 -1.39
N SER A 31 -9.40 12.73 -0.44
CA SER A 31 -8.19 12.54 0.38
C SER A 31 -8.33 11.34 1.32
N PHE A 32 -9.49 11.17 1.94
CA PHE A 32 -9.79 10.02 2.80
C PHE A 32 -9.78 8.70 2.03
N THR A 33 -10.45 8.63 0.88
CA THR A 33 -10.46 7.43 0.02
C THR A 33 -9.06 7.07 -0.46
N ARG A 34 -8.23 8.05 -0.81
CA ARG A 34 -6.81 7.82 -1.12
C ARG A 34 -6.05 7.26 0.07
N ALA A 35 -6.25 7.80 1.27
CA ALA A 35 -5.61 7.32 2.49
C ALA A 35 -6.02 5.87 2.82
N VAL A 36 -7.32 5.54 2.73
CA VAL A 36 -7.83 4.18 2.94
C VAL A 36 -7.29 3.21 1.90
N SER A 37 -7.28 3.60 0.62
CA SER A 37 -6.70 2.80 -0.46
C SER A 37 -5.21 2.52 -0.23
N LYS A 38 -4.47 3.54 0.22
CA LYS A 38 -3.06 3.42 0.58
C LYS A 38 -2.88 2.41 1.72
N VAL A 39 -3.55 2.62 2.86
CA VAL A 39 -3.47 1.70 4.01
C VAL A 39 -3.80 0.27 3.60
N ARG A 40 -4.87 0.07 2.82
CA ARG A 40 -5.25 -1.25 2.31
C ARG A 40 -4.12 -1.91 1.51
N ARG A 41 -3.48 -1.18 0.60
CA ARG A 41 -2.38 -1.71 -0.23
C ARG A 41 -1.15 -2.08 0.60
N TYR A 42 -0.80 -1.26 1.59
CA TYR A 42 0.30 -1.58 2.50
C TYR A 42 -0.02 -2.82 3.34
N CYS A 43 -1.25 -2.95 3.85
CA CYS A 43 -1.67 -4.16 4.57
C CYS A 43 -1.61 -5.42 3.69
N GLN A 44 -2.05 -5.31 2.43
CA GLN A 44 -1.95 -6.41 1.46
C GLN A 44 -0.49 -6.77 1.17
N ALA A 45 0.38 -5.77 0.92
CA ALA A 45 1.80 -5.99 0.69
C ALA A 45 2.47 -6.67 1.90
N MET A 46 2.11 -6.26 3.12
CA MET A 46 2.63 -6.84 4.36
C MET A 46 2.18 -8.28 4.55
N PHE A 47 0.91 -8.59 4.28
CA PHE A 47 0.38 -9.95 4.36
C PHE A 47 1.07 -10.89 3.37
N ILE A 48 1.10 -10.51 2.08
CA ILE A 48 1.77 -11.27 1.02
C ILE A 48 3.26 -11.42 1.34
N GLY A 49 3.90 -10.34 1.81
CA GLY A 49 5.30 -10.34 2.22
C GLY A 49 5.57 -11.34 3.34
N GLY A 50 4.71 -11.40 4.34
CA GLY A 50 4.82 -12.35 5.44
C GLY A 50 4.69 -13.81 4.99
N GLU A 51 3.72 -14.11 4.13
CA GLU A 51 3.52 -15.46 3.58
C GLU A 51 4.74 -15.90 2.76
N LEU A 52 5.19 -15.07 1.82
CA LEU A 52 6.35 -15.35 0.98
C LEU A 52 7.63 -15.46 1.80
N PHE A 53 7.79 -14.61 2.81
CA PHE A 53 8.93 -14.65 3.71
C PHE A 53 8.97 -15.99 4.47
N PHE A 54 7.83 -16.43 5.00
CA PHE A 54 7.74 -17.71 5.70
C PHE A 54 8.03 -18.90 4.77
N GLU A 55 7.46 -18.91 3.56
CA GLU A 55 7.75 -19.93 2.54
C GLU A 55 9.24 -19.98 2.18
N THR A 56 9.86 -18.81 2.00
CA THR A 56 11.28 -18.66 1.66
C THR A 56 12.16 -19.15 2.82
N SER A 57 11.80 -18.80 4.05
CA SER A 57 12.51 -19.22 5.27
C SER A 57 12.44 -20.72 5.55
N LYS A 58 11.42 -21.44 5.04
CA LYS A 58 11.36 -22.91 5.11
C LYS A 58 12.27 -23.57 4.08
N ASN A 59 12.52 -22.90 2.96
CA ASN A 59 13.26 -23.41 1.81
C ASN A 59 14.70 -22.90 1.76
N LEU A 60 15.40 -22.83 2.90
CA LEU A 60 16.78 -22.32 3.02
C LEU A 60 17.82 -23.08 2.16
N SER A 61 17.48 -24.27 1.67
CA SER A 61 18.33 -25.05 0.76
C SER A 61 18.32 -24.53 -0.68
N LYS A 62 17.29 -23.76 -1.07
CA LYS A 62 17.20 -23.15 -2.40
C LYS A 62 17.97 -21.82 -2.41
N LYS A 63 18.77 -21.58 -3.46
CA LYS A 63 19.40 -20.28 -3.69
C LYS A 63 18.43 -19.35 -4.40
N PHE A 64 18.05 -18.25 -3.75
CA PHE A 64 17.32 -17.16 -4.37
C PHE A 64 18.21 -15.91 -4.41
N SER A 65 18.16 -15.14 -5.49
CA SER A 65 18.94 -13.91 -5.65
C SER A 65 18.04 -12.81 -6.19
N PHE A 66 18.20 -11.59 -5.67
CA PHE A 66 17.50 -10.41 -6.19
C PHE A 66 17.89 -10.01 -7.61
N SER A 67 18.91 -10.65 -8.19
CA SER A 67 19.21 -10.56 -9.62
C SER A 67 18.14 -11.20 -10.51
N GLN A 68 17.20 -11.97 -9.95
CA GLN A 68 16.05 -12.51 -10.68
C GLN A 68 14.99 -11.43 -10.95
N GLU A 69 14.30 -11.56 -12.09
CA GLU A 69 13.18 -10.68 -12.44
C GLU A 69 12.05 -10.71 -11.40
N LYS A 70 11.26 -9.63 -11.38
CA LYS A 70 10.07 -9.52 -10.53
C LYS A 70 9.06 -10.60 -10.93
N VAL A 71 8.77 -11.51 -10.01
CA VAL A 71 7.78 -12.55 -10.21
C VAL A 71 6.39 -11.97 -9.96
N PRO A 72 5.43 -12.08 -10.90
CA PRO A 72 4.06 -11.65 -10.66
C PRO A 72 3.42 -12.52 -9.57
N PHE A 73 2.84 -11.90 -8.54
CA PHE A 73 2.01 -12.59 -7.55
C PHE A 73 0.55 -12.57 -7.96
N ASN A 74 0.06 -11.40 -8.36
CA ASN A 74 -1.26 -11.19 -8.94
C ASN A 74 -1.23 -9.98 -9.88
N LYS A 75 -2.39 -9.49 -10.32
CA LYS A 75 -2.49 -8.35 -11.24
C LYS A 75 -1.88 -7.05 -10.69
N ASP A 76 -1.86 -6.89 -9.37
CA ASP A 76 -1.50 -5.63 -8.70
C ASP A 76 -0.13 -5.68 -8.01
N PHE A 77 0.38 -6.88 -7.72
CA PHE A 77 1.59 -7.11 -6.95
C PHE A 77 2.57 -8.04 -7.67
N SER A 78 3.85 -7.69 -7.58
CA SER A 78 4.97 -8.56 -7.97
C SER A 78 5.99 -8.62 -6.84
N PHE A 79 6.88 -9.60 -6.85
CA PHE A 79 7.84 -9.79 -5.77
C PHE A 79 9.19 -10.32 -6.26
N ARG A 80 10.22 -10.18 -5.43
CA ARG A 80 11.52 -10.85 -5.58
C ARG A 80 11.94 -11.42 -4.24
N ARG A 81 12.85 -12.41 -4.28
CA ARG A 81 13.36 -13.11 -3.10
C ARG A 81 14.87 -13.18 -3.15
N GLU A 82 15.50 -13.16 -1.99
CA GLU A 82 16.92 -13.46 -1.82
C GLU A 82 17.11 -14.42 -0.65
N ILE A 83 18.05 -15.35 -0.82
CA ILE A 83 18.63 -16.15 0.27
C ILE A 83 20.14 -16.10 0.07
N GLU A 84 20.82 -15.45 1.01
CA GLU A 84 22.27 -15.36 1.06
C GLU A 84 22.77 -16.10 2.30
N LYS A 85 23.88 -16.84 2.18
CA LYS A 85 24.46 -17.58 3.30
C LYS A 85 25.84 -17.03 3.61
N THR A 86 26.00 -16.51 4.83
CA THR A 86 27.27 -15.97 5.33
C THR A 86 27.56 -16.61 6.69
N GLU A 87 28.71 -17.29 6.82
CA GLU A 87 29.18 -17.87 8.10
C GLU A 87 28.16 -18.76 8.83
N GLY A 88 27.31 -19.48 8.08
CA GLY A 88 26.28 -20.36 8.65
C GLY A 88 24.98 -19.68 9.08
N ILE A 89 24.86 -18.36 8.84
CA ILE A 89 23.62 -17.59 8.96
C ILE A 89 23.04 -17.41 7.56
N PHE A 90 21.72 -17.57 7.43
CA PHE A 90 20.97 -17.30 6.21
C PHE A 90 20.28 -15.94 6.32
N ARG A 91 20.63 -15.01 5.44
CA ARG A 91 19.89 -13.77 5.22
C ARG A 91 18.77 -14.07 4.23
N VAL A 92 17.52 -13.97 4.68
CA VAL A 92 16.33 -14.18 3.87
C VAL A 92 15.67 -12.84 3.65
N GLY A 93 15.51 -12.45 2.38
CA GLY A 93 14.87 -11.20 2.00
C GLY A 93 13.73 -11.44 1.02
N VAL A 94 12.64 -10.69 1.19
CA VAL A 94 11.50 -10.66 0.28
C VAL A 94 11.15 -9.20 0.01
N GLU A 95 11.11 -8.84 -1.27
CA GLU A 95 10.74 -7.49 -1.72
C GLU A 95 9.45 -7.58 -2.54
N ILE A 96 8.43 -6.82 -2.15
CA ILE A 96 7.11 -6.75 -2.80
C ILE A 96 6.99 -5.40 -3.50
N PHE A 97 6.42 -5.38 -4.70
CA PHE A 97 6.22 -4.20 -5.53
C PHE A 97 4.76 -4.05 -5.95
N TRP A 98 4.29 -2.80 -5.99
CA TRP A 98 2.99 -2.44 -6.57
C TRP A 98 3.03 -1.02 -7.16
N LYS A 99 2.05 -0.69 -8.01
CA LYS A 99 1.89 0.67 -8.56
C LYS A 99 0.84 1.45 -7.80
N GLU A 100 1.19 2.57 -7.19
CA GLU A 100 0.28 3.48 -6.50
C GLU A 100 0.39 4.89 -7.09
N ALA A 101 -0.72 5.43 -7.60
CA ALA A 101 -0.76 6.76 -8.24
C ALA A 101 0.35 6.99 -9.30
N ASN A 102 0.51 6.02 -10.21
CA ASN A 102 1.55 5.98 -11.25
C ASN A 102 3.01 5.91 -10.75
N GLN A 103 3.22 5.73 -9.45
CA GLN A 103 4.54 5.50 -8.87
C GLN A 103 4.69 4.04 -8.45
N GLU A 104 5.86 3.45 -8.70
CA GLU A 104 6.18 2.16 -8.13
C GLU A 104 6.48 2.34 -6.63
N ARG A 105 5.91 1.46 -5.81
CA ARG A 105 6.14 1.35 -4.39
C ARG A 105 6.68 -0.03 -4.10
N ASN A 106 7.55 -0.12 -3.11
CA ASN A 106 8.07 -1.38 -2.62
C ASN A 106 7.94 -1.51 -1.11
N PHE A 107 7.96 -2.76 -0.67
CA PHE A 107 8.02 -3.14 0.73
C PHE A 107 9.02 -4.29 0.85
N TYR A 108 10.01 -4.14 1.72
CA TYR A 108 11.10 -5.09 1.87
C TYR A 108 11.14 -5.65 3.28
N LEU A 109 11.08 -6.98 3.38
CA LEU A 109 11.24 -7.76 4.60
C LEU A 109 12.57 -8.47 4.56
N VAL A 110 13.33 -8.36 5.64
CA VAL A 110 14.60 -9.07 5.81
C VAL A 110 14.67 -9.73 7.17
N SER A 111 15.28 -10.90 7.24
CA SER A 111 15.58 -11.57 8.49
C SER A 111 16.85 -12.42 8.36
N TYR A 112 17.42 -12.74 9.52
CA TYR A 112 18.61 -13.55 9.64
C TYR A 112 18.26 -14.82 10.42
N VAL A 113 18.37 -15.96 9.76
CA VAL A 113 17.99 -17.27 10.31
C VAL A 113 19.26 -18.10 10.50
N LYS A 114 19.49 -18.58 11.73
CA LYS A 114 20.54 -19.55 12.03
C LYS A 114 19.92 -20.94 12.14
N ARG A 115 20.41 -21.91 11.38
CA ARG A 115 19.96 -23.30 11.50
C ARG A 115 20.50 -23.86 12.82
N LYS A 116 19.63 -24.20 13.76
CA LYS A 116 20.03 -25.05 14.90
C LYS A 116 20.39 -26.42 14.31
N GLN A 117 21.63 -26.86 14.55
CA GLN A 117 22.10 -28.21 14.25
C GLN A 117 21.36 -29.21 15.13
#